data_AF-A0A2G2CCS9-F1
#
_entry.id   AF-A0A2G2CCS9-F1
#
_cell.length_a   1.000
_cell.length_b   1.000
_cell.length_c   1.000
_cell.angle_alpha   90.00
_cell.angle_beta   90.00
_cell.angle_gamma   90.00
#
_symmetry.space_group_name_H-M   'P 1'
#
loop_
_entity.id
_entity.type
_entity.pdbx_description
1 polymer ?
#
loop_
_entity_poly.entity_id
_entity_poly.type
_entity_poly.pdbx_seq_one_letter_code
_entity_poly.pdbx_strand_id
1 'polypeptide(L)'
;ETPAAAAHREAAEEAGISLQSLEPVAEVYASPGDSTEFFYIYVGLTDLPDTVTGVNGLASEAEDIRSHLFSFAALMDLVDRQEAANSPLVIAAYWLARHRERLRLRPPGAKPDVT
;
A
#
# COMPACT_ATOMS: atom_id res chain seq x y z
N GLU A 1 15.03 6.70 9.05
CA GLU A 1 15.00 5.39 8.36
C GLU A 1 14.88 5.58 6.86
N THR A 2 15.08 4.55 6.03
CA THR A 2 14.79 4.67 4.59
C THR A 2 13.29 4.49 4.35
N PRO A 3 12.70 5.09 3.29
CA PRO A 3 11.26 4.95 3.03
C PRO A 3 10.81 3.49 2.86
N ALA A 4 11.64 2.66 2.22
CA ALA A 4 11.37 1.22 2.09
C ALA A 4 11.42 0.49 3.44
N ALA A 5 12.36 0.85 4.33
CA ALA A 5 12.43 0.25 5.68
C ALA A 5 11.21 0.64 6.52
N ALA A 6 10.76 1.90 6.42
CA ALA A 6 9.52 2.35 7.04
C ALA A 6 8.33 1.54 6.52
N ALA A 7 8.16 1.40 5.21
CA ALA A 7 7.05 0.63 4.62
C ALA A 7 6.98 -0.83 5.09
N HIS A 8 8.13 -1.48 5.30
CA HIS A 8 8.17 -2.83 5.88
C HIS A 8 7.80 -2.85 7.36
N ARG A 9 8.28 -1.88 8.15
CA ARG A 9 7.99 -1.75 9.58
C ARG A 9 6.49 -1.46 9.81
N GLU A 10 5.96 -0.42 9.16
CA GLU A 10 4.55 -0.01 9.30
C GLU A 10 3.59 -1.12 8.87
N ALA A 11 3.87 -1.84 7.78
CA ALA A 11 3.02 -2.96 7.35
C ALA A 11 2.93 -4.08 8.40
N ALA A 12 4.01 -4.30 9.17
CA ALA A 12 4.01 -5.25 10.26
C ALA A 12 3.28 -4.72 11.50
N GLU A 13 3.42 -3.44 11.82
CA GLU A 13 2.83 -2.79 13.01
C GLU A 13 1.32 -2.52 12.83
N GLU A 14 0.91 -1.93 11.71
CA GLU A 14 -0.47 -1.50 11.44
C GLU A 14 -1.36 -2.60 10.85
N ALA A 15 -0.79 -3.62 10.20
CA ALA A 15 -1.57 -4.65 9.51
C ALA A 15 -1.15 -6.09 9.84
N GLY A 16 -0.07 -6.29 10.60
CA GLY A 16 0.43 -7.63 10.92
C GLY A 16 0.97 -8.40 9.71
N ILE A 17 1.39 -7.70 8.65
CA ILE A 17 1.76 -8.31 7.37
C ILE A 17 3.26 -8.16 7.10
N SER A 18 3.89 -9.27 6.72
CA SER A 18 5.26 -9.27 6.18
C SER A 18 5.23 -9.10 4.66
N LEU A 19 5.86 -8.06 4.14
CA LEU A 19 5.97 -7.83 2.69
C LEU A 19 7.16 -8.60 2.11
N GLN A 20 6.94 -9.28 0.98
CA GLN A 20 7.99 -10.02 0.26
C GLN A 20 8.84 -9.09 -0.63
N SER A 21 8.21 -8.07 -1.23
CA SER A 21 8.89 -7.04 -2.01
C SER A 21 8.01 -5.79 -2.14
N LEU A 22 8.63 -4.68 -2.52
CA LEU A 22 7.97 -3.40 -2.78
C LEU A 22 8.15 -3.03 -4.25
N GLU A 23 7.08 -2.57 -4.89
CA GLU A 23 7.12 -1.89 -6.18
C GLU A 23 6.96 -0.37 -5.95
N PRO A 24 7.90 0.47 -6.44
CA PRO A 24 7.76 1.91 -6.32
C PRO A 24 6.59 2.40 -7.18
N VAL A 25 5.73 3.22 -6.59
CA VAL A 25 4.56 3.79 -7.26
C VAL A 25 4.82 5.23 -7.66
N ALA A 26 5.14 6.07 -6.67
CA ALA A 26 5.33 7.50 -6.86
C ALA A 26 6.11 8.14 -5.69
N GLU A 27 6.81 9.22 -5.99
CA GLU A 27 7.46 10.11 -5.02
C GLU A 27 6.91 11.52 -5.23
N VAL A 28 6.04 11.99 -4.33
CA VAL A 28 5.21 13.18 -4.60
C VAL A 28 4.99 14.05 -3.36
N TYR A 29 4.88 15.36 -3.55
CA TYR A 29 4.36 16.25 -2.50
C TYR A 29 2.85 16.09 -2.36
N ALA A 30 2.35 16.09 -1.12
CA ALA A 30 0.92 16.02 -0.82
C ALA A 30 0.14 17.17 -1.47
N SER A 31 0.66 18.40 -1.31
CA SER A 31 0.16 19.62 -1.93
C SER A 31 1.27 20.67 -1.92
N PRO A 32 2.05 20.83 -3.00
CA PRO A 32 3.27 21.65 -2.97
C PRO A 32 3.05 23.15 -2.71
N GLY A 33 1.80 23.63 -2.78
CA GLY A 33 1.43 25.00 -2.40
C GLY A 33 1.04 25.18 -0.92
N ASP A 34 0.88 24.10 -0.16
CA ASP A 34 0.29 24.12 1.19
C ASP A 34 1.13 23.32 2.21
N SER A 35 1.65 22.16 1.82
CA SER A 35 2.39 21.26 2.70
C SER A 35 3.73 20.86 2.11
N THR A 36 4.73 20.77 2.98
CA THR A 36 6.04 20.20 2.66
C THR A 36 6.08 18.68 2.83
N GLU A 37 4.96 18.05 3.21
CA GLU A 37 4.84 16.61 3.31
C GLU A 37 5.10 15.94 1.95
N PHE A 38 5.93 14.90 1.98
CA PHE A 38 6.38 14.18 0.81
C PHE A 38 6.15 12.68 0.99
N PHE A 39 5.38 12.09 0.08
CA PHE A 39 5.04 10.69 0.11
C PHE A 39 6.00 9.87 -0.75
N TYR A 40 6.46 8.76 -0.19
CA TYR A 40 7.07 7.65 -0.91
C TYR A 40 6.04 6.51 -0.95
N ILE A 41 5.39 6.31 -2.10
CA ILE A 41 4.27 5.37 -2.24
C ILE A 41 4.79 4.06 -2.83
N TYR A 42 4.39 2.94 -2.23
CA TYR A 42 4.74 1.59 -2.66
C TYR A 42 3.50 0.70 -2.79
N VAL A 43 3.58 -0.31 -3.66
CA VAL A 43 2.74 -1.51 -3.60
C VAL A 43 3.57 -2.65 -3.03
N GLY A 44 3.16 -3.19 -1.88
CA GLY A 44 3.78 -4.36 -1.28
C GLY A 44 3.21 -5.67 -1.82
N LEU A 45 4.06 -6.59 -2.26
CA LEU A 45 3.66 -7.94 -2.64
C LEU A 45 3.73 -8.86 -1.44
N THR A 46 2.62 -9.54 -1.15
CA THR A 46 2.49 -10.49 -0.03
C THR A 46 1.24 -11.35 -0.21
N ASP A 47 1.13 -12.40 0.61
CA ASP A 47 -0.10 -13.17 0.75
C ASP A 47 -1.04 -12.45 1.71
N LEU A 48 -2.33 -12.38 1.36
CA LEU A 48 -3.37 -11.74 2.16
C LEU A 48 -4.44 -12.78 2.55
N PRO A 49 -4.16 -13.67 3.52
CA PRO A 49 -5.16 -14.59 4.04
C PRO A 49 -6.25 -13.84 4.81
N ASP A 50 -7.46 -14.39 4.93
CA ASP A 50 -8.59 -13.75 5.63
C ASP A 50 -8.26 -13.32 7.07
N THR A 51 -7.27 -13.97 7.70
CA THR A 51 -6.77 -13.69 9.05
C THR A 51 -6.01 -12.36 9.18
N VAL A 52 -5.70 -11.66 8.09
CA VAL A 52 -5.05 -10.32 8.15
C VAL A 52 -6.03 -9.19 8.47
N THR A 53 -7.34 -9.48 8.52
CA THR A 53 -8.34 -8.51 8.95
C THR A 53 -8.39 -8.44 10.48
N GLY A 54 -8.61 -7.24 11.03
CA GLY A 54 -8.57 -7.03 12.48
C GLY A 54 -8.38 -5.57 12.86
N VAL A 55 -8.29 -5.33 14.17
CA VAL A 55 -7.85 -4.04 14.72
C VAL A 55 -6.40 -4.21 15.15
N ASN A 56 -5.54 -3.33 14.65
CA ASN A 56 -4.09 -3.36 14.80
C ASN A 56 -3.59 -1.95 15.14
N GLY A 57 -2.30 -1.84 15.44
CA GLY A 57 -1.67 -0.65 16.03
C GLY A 57 -0.97 -1.00 17.34
N LEU A 58 0.12 -0.30 17.64
CA LEU A 58 0.85 -0.51 18.88
C LEU A 58 0.10 0.15 20.04
N ALA A 59 -0.04 -0.54 21.18
CA ALA A 59 -0.69 0.04 22.36
C ALA A 59 0.04 1.30 22.91
N SER A 60 1.30 1.48 22.53
CA SER A 60 2.11 2.68 22.82
C SER A 60 1.81 3.86 21.91
N GLU A 61 1.11 3.64 20.81
CA GLU A 61 0.78 4.62 19.79
C GLU A 61 -0.73 4.85 19.82
N ALA A 62 -1.16 6.10 19.65
CA ALA A 62 -2.58 6.46 19.75
C ALA A 62 -3.33 6.13 18.45
N GLU A 63 -3.17 4.91 17.96
CA GLU A 63 -3.63 4.45 16.66
C GLU A 63 -4.78 3.45 16.80
N ASP A 64 -5.93 3.79 16.21
CA ASP A 64 -7.13 2.95 16.14
C ASP A 64 -7.34 2.53 14.68
N ILE A 65 -6.54 1.58 14.22
CA ILE A 65 -6.49 1.16 12.81
C ILE A 65 -7.22 -0.18 12.65
N ARG A 66 -8.10 -0.25 11.65
CA ARG A 66 -8.79 -1.47 11.26
C ARG A 66 -8.41 -1.90 9.85
N SER A 67 -7.86 -3.10 9.72
CA SER A 67 -7.49 -3.68 8.43
C SER A 67 -8.71 -4.29 7.73
N HIS A 68 -8.88 -3.96 6.46
CA HIS A 68 -9.95 -4.46 5.60
C HIS A 68 -9.36 -5.17 4.38
N LEU A 69 -9.87 -6.37 4.07
CA LEU A 69 -9.47 -7.12 2.88
C LEU A 69 -10.44 -6.87 1.73
N PHE A 70 -9.92 -6.37 0.61
CA PHE A 70 -10.70 -6.08 -0.60
C PHE A 70 -10.24 -6.94 -1.76
N SER A 71 -11.19 -7.36 -2.60
CA SER A 71 -10.86 -7.78 -3.96
C SER A 71 -10.39 -6.56 -4.77
N PHE A 72 -9.57 -6.80 -5.80
CA PHE A 72 -9.15 -5.72 -6.69
C PHE A 72 -10.34 -4.98 -7.32
N ALA A 73 -11.39 -5.70 -7.73
CA ALA A 73 -12.59 -5.09 -8.30
C ALA A 73 -13.28 -4.17 -7.27
N ALA A 74 -13.43 -4.64 -6.03
CA ALA A 74 -14.05 -3.84 -4.97
C ALA A 74 -13.22 -2.59 -4.62
N LEU A 75 -11.88 -2.67 -4.62
CA LEU A 75 -11.01 -1.50 -4.46
C LEU A 75 -11.25 -0.48 -5.58
N MET A 76 -11.31 -0.94 -6.83
CA MET A 76 -11.54 -0.04 -7.97
C MET A 76 -12.94 0.58 -7.94
N ASP A 77 -13.97 -0.20 -7.59
CA ASP A 77 -15.33 0.32 -7.40
C ASP A 77 -15.36 1.44 -6.34
N LEU A 78 -14.64 1.25 -5.24
CA LEU A 78 -14.56 2.23 -4.15
C LEU A 78 -13.84 3.52 -4.61
N VAL A 79 -12.80 3.41 -5.44
CA VAL A 79 -12.11 4.55 -6.06
C VAL A 79 -13.02 5.27 -7.05
N ASP A 80 -13.69 4.54 -7.95
CA ASP A 80 -14.57 5.10 -8.98
C ASP A 80 -15.79 5.80 -8.38
N ARG A 81 -16.27 5.31 -7.24
CA ARG A 81 -17.35 5.93 -6.45
C ARG A 81 -16.87 7.09 -5.57
N GLN A 82 -15.58 7.42 -5.60
CA GLN A 82 -14.95 8.46 -4.78
C GLN A 82 -15.06 8.22 -3.26
N GLU A 83 -15.22 6.95 -2.86
CA GLU A 83 -15.38 6.54 -1.45
C GLU A 83 -14.03 6.28 -0.75
N ALA A 84 -12.91 6.26 -1.49
CA ALA A 84 -11.55 6.09 -0.91
C ALA A 84 -11.07 7.35 -0.19
N ALA A 85 -11.37 8.53 -0.76
CA ALA A 85 -11.05 9.86 -0.25
C ALA A 85 -9.61 10.04 0.32
N ASN A 86 -8.63 9.28 -0.18
CA ASN A 86 -7.23 9.33 0.25
C ASN A 86 -6.31 9.33 -0.97
N SER A 87 -5.59 10.44 -1.19
CA SER A 87 -4.79 10.62 -2.40
C SER A 87 -3.70 9.56 -2.59
N PRO A 88 -2.87 9.22 -1.58
CA PRO A 88 -1.90 8.13 -1.71
C PRO A 88 -2.53 6.79 -2.13
N LEU A 89 -3.64 6.40 -1.51
CA LEU A 89 -4.37 5.17 -1.84
C LEU A 89 -4.91 5.18 -3.27
N VAL A 90 -5.51 6.29 -3.71
CA VAL A 90 -6.05 6.45 -5.07
C VAL A 90 -4.92 6.36 -6.11
N ILE A 91 -3.78 7.01 -5.86
CA ILE A 91 -2.59 6.93 -6.72
C ILE A 91 -2.10 5.47 -6.82
N ALA A 92 -1.97 4.78 -5.68
CA ALA A 92 -1.55 3.38 -5.64
C ALA A 92 -2.54 2.45 -6.36
N ALA A 93 -3.85 2.67 -6.22
CA ALA A 93 -4.88 1.87 -6.88
C ALA A 93 -4.82 2.01 -8.41
N TYR A 94 -4.70 3.23 -8.94
CA TYR A 94 -4.57 3.45 -10.38
C TYR A 94 -3.25 2.91 -10.94
N TRP A 95 -2.14 3.07 -10.20
CA TRP A 95 -0.88 2.45 -10.58
C TRP A 95 -1.01 0.93 -10.60
N LEU A 96 -1.62 0.34 -9.58
CA LEU A 96 -1.84 -1.11 -9.52
C LEU A 96 -2.68 -1.55 -10.71
N ALA A 97 -3.79 -0.88 -11.01
CA ALA A 97 -4.63 -1.20 -12.17
C ALA A 97 -3.83 -1.26 -13.49
N ARG A 98 -2.87 -0.34 -13.67
CA ARG A 98 -2.00 -0.31 -14.85
C ARG A 98 -0.95 -1.44 -14.90
N HIS A 99 -0.45 -1.90 -13.75
CA HIS A 99 0.70 -2.82 -13.69
C HIS A 99 0.36 -4.24 -13.19
N ARG A 100 -0.90 -4.47 -12.79
CA ARG A 100 -1.33 -5.70 -12.11
C ARG A 100 -1.09 -6.97 -12.91
N GLU A 101 -1.25 -6.93 -14.23
CA GLU A 101 -1.01 -8.11 -15.07
C GLU A 101 0.46 -8.54 -15.02
N ARG A 102 1.40 -7.59 -15.14
CA ARG A 102 2.84 -7.84 -14.99
C ARG A 102 3.16 -8.47 -13.63
N LEU A 103 2.56 -7.95 -12.56
CA LEU A 103 2.81 -8.45 -11.20
C LEU A 103 2.30 -9.87 -10.99
N ARG A 104 1.20 -10.26 -11.63
CA ARG A 104 0.61 -11.60 -11.52
C ARG A 104 1.34 -12.66 -12.33
N LEU A 105 2.00 -12.27 -13.41
CA LEU A 105 2.81 -13.16 -14.23
C LEU A 105 4.19 -13.43 -13.63
N ARG A 106 4.56 -12.70 -12.55
CA ARG A 106 5.85 -12.82 -11.89
C ARG A 106 5.92 -14.13 -11.10
N PRO A 107 6.96 -14.97 -11.30
CA PRO A 107 7.20 -16.12 -10.45
C PRO A 107 7.47 -15.68 -9.00
N PRO A 108 7.05 -16.46 -7.99
CA PRO A 108 7.43 -16.21 -6.60
C PRO A 108 8.95 -16.08 -6.46
N GLY A 109 9.43 -14.98 -5.86
CA GLY A 109 10.86 -14.73 -5.62
C GLY A 109 11.66 -14.13 -6.78
N ALA A 110 11.05 -13.83 -7.93
CA ALA A 110 11.73 -13.01 -8.95
C ALA A 110 12.02 -11.61 -8.39
N LYS A 111 13.13 -10.96 -8.78
CA LYS A 111 13.46 -9.59 -8.34
C LYS A 111 12.62 -8.54 -9.09
N PRO A 112 12.36 -7.34 -8.49
CA PRO A 112 11.72 -6.25 -9.20
C PRO A 112 12.56 -5.86 -10.42
N ASP A 113 11.90 -5.58 -11.54
CA ASP A 113 12.55 -5.04 -12.73
C ASP A 113 12.82 -3.56 -12.47
N VAL A 114 14.10 -3.20 -12.35
CA VAL A 114 14.53 -1.82 -12.17
C VAL A 114 14.75 -1.27 -13.57
N THR A 115 13.69 -0.74 -14.18
CA THR A 115 13.78 0.10 -15.38
C THR A 115 13.70 1.56 -15.02
#